data_AF-A0A8K1FQP2-F1
#
_entry.id   AF-A0A8K1FQP2-F1
#
_cell.length_a   1.000
_cell.length_b   1.000
_cell.length_c   1.000
_cell.angle_alpha   90.00
_cell.angle_beta   90.00
_cell.angle_gamma   90.00
#
_symmetry.space_group_name_H-M   'P 1'
#
loop_
_entity.id
_entity.type
_entity.pdbx_description
1 polymer ?
#
loop_
_entity_poly.entity_id
_entity_poly.type
_entity_poly.pdbx_seq_one_letter_code
_entity_poly.pdbx_strand_id
1 'polypeptide(L)'
;MAEETQANGSTAASVRNGETSLKEMNTAFAKCLSLVCPPIQYPPHCRFNPVQQDSADMAEIEARLEEFFLHAKEIELLFLNDAATDGEREEGEGNESPAELELEILHLENELSEKNDLIEKYGDVIRGWEGKFRRLDNRMAPERE
;
A
#
# COMPACT_ATOMS: atom_id res chain seq x y z
N MET A 1 6.79 35.81 -2.69
CA MET A 1 5.63 34.93 -2.88
C MET A 1 6.11 33.52 -2.60
N ALA A 2 5.55 32.91 -1.57
CA ALA A 2 5.92 31.61 -1.04
C ALA A 2 5.03 30.54 -1.67
N GLU A 3 5.59 29.35 -1.91
CA GLU A 3 4.86 28.09 -1.78
C GLU A 3 5.84 26.97 -1.43
N GLU A 4 5.67 26.43 -0.23
CA GLU A 4 6.47 25.41 0.44
C GLU A 4 5.92 24.01 0.15
N THR A 5 6.84 23.08 -0.12
CA THR A 5 6.98 21.82 0.63
C THR A 5 5.70 21.03 0.97
N GLN A 6 5.29 20.08 0.12
CA GLN A 6 4.14 19.20 0.43
C GLN A 6 4.39 17.68 0.35
N ALA A 7 5.63 17.23 0.14
CA ALA A 7 5.96 15.79 0.12
C ALA A 7 6.34 15.22 1.50
N ASN A 8 6.71 16.05 2.47
CA ASN A 8 7.18 15.61 3.80
C ASN A 8 6.07 15.48 4.86
N GLY A 9 4.81 15.78 4.49
CA GLY A 9 3.68 15.84 5.41
C GLY A 9 2.98 14.50 5.64
N SER A 10 2.97 13.59 4.66
CA SER A 10 2.18 12.35 4.71
C SER A 10 2.78 11.31 5.65
N THR A 11 4.09 11.06 5.56
CA THR A 11 4.80 10.10 6.43
C THR A 11 4.87 10.58 7.87
N ALA A 12 5.10 11.89 8.08
CA ALA A 12 5.09 12.47 9.43
C ALA A 12 3.69 12.44 10.07
N ALA A 13 2.63 12.55 9.28
CA ALA A 13 1.26 12.39 9.75
C ALA A 13 0.94 10.91 10.05
N SER A 14 1.33 9.96 9.20
CA SER A 14 1.15 8.51 9.44
C SER A 14 1.84 8.06 10.73
N VAL A 15 3.11 8.46 10.93
CA VAL A 15 3.88 8.16 12.15
C VAL A 15 3.22 8.76 13.39
N ARG A 16 2.79 10.03 13.33
CA ARG A 16 2.10 10.69 14.46
C ARG A 16 0.77 10.03 14.76
N ASN A 17 0.03 9.60 13.73
CA ASN A 17 -1.25 8.91 13.88
C ASN A 17 -1.05 7.51 14.48
N GLY A 18 0.00 6.79 14.07
CA GLY A 18 0.36 5.49 14.65
C GLY A 18 0.78 5.59 16.11
N GLU A 19 1.57 6.61 16.48
CA GLU A 19 1.93 6.87 17.87
C GLU A 19 0.71 7.18 18.76
N THR A 20 -0.26 7.94 18.24
CA THR A 20 -1.51 8.22 18.95
C THR A 20 -2.36 6.96 19.12
N SER A 21 -2.60 6.19 18.05
CA SER A 21 -3.40 4.95 18.13
C SER A 21 -2.74 3.91 19.04
N LEU A 22 -1.40 3.81 19.06
CA LEU A 22 -0.68 2.91 19.98
C LEU A 22 -0.85 3.34 21.44
N LYS A 23 -0.80 4.64 21.71
CA LYS A 23 -1.00 5.17 23.06
C LYS A 23 -2.44 4.95 23.54
N GLU A 24 -3.41 5.14 22.66
CA GLU A 24 -4.83 4.91 22.96
C GLU A 24 -5.13 3.42 23.17
N MET A 25 -4.59 2.53 22.32
CA MET A 25 -4.66 1.08 22.49
C MET A 25 -4.10 0.62 23.84
N ASN A 26 -2.92 1.11 24.22
CA ASN A 26 -2.30 0.78 25.52
C ASN A 26 -3.14 1.31 26.70
N THR A 27 -3.77 2.48 26.53
CA THR A 27 -4.65 3.06 27.54
C THR A 27 -5.92 2.21 27.71
N ALA A 28 -6.55 1.80 26.61
CA ALA A 28 -7.70 0.89 26.62
C ALA A 28 -7.36 -0.45 27.29
N PHE A 29 -6.18 -1.02 26.99
CA PHE A 29 -5.71 -2.25 27.62
C PHE A 29 -5.48 -2.09 29.13
N ALA A 30 -4.87 -0.99 29.57
CA ALA A 30 -4.66 -0.71 30.99
C ALA A 30 -5.98 -0.56 31.75
N LYS A 31 -7.00 0.08 31.14
CA LYS A 31 -8.36 0.15 31.71
C LYS A 31 -8.96 -1.25 31.87
N CYS A 32 -8.77 -2.15 30.90
CA CYS A 32 -9.22 -3.55 31.00
C CYS A 32 -8.51 -4.28 32.14
N LEU A 33 -7.18 -4.17 32.24
CA LEU A 33 -6.39 -4.81 33.30
C LEU A 33 -6.76 -4.32 34.70
N SER A 34 -7.12 -3.04 34.86
CA SER A 34 -7.55 -2.50 36.15
C SER A 34 -8.83 -3.16 36.70
N LEU A 35 -9.68 -3.70 35.81
CA LEU A 35 -10.90 -4.40 36.16
C LEU A 35 -10.61 -5.83 36.66
N VAL A 36 -9.69 -6.52 36.00
CA VAL A 36 -9.34 -7.93 36.29
C VAL A 36 -8.29 -8.05 37.39
N CYS A 37 -7.36 -7.09 37.46
CA CYS A 37 -6.21 -7.07 38.36
C CYS A 37 -6.17 -5.72 39.11
N PRO A 38 -7.01 -5.53 40.14
CA PRO A 38 -7.01 -4.29 40.90
C PRO A 38 -5.65 -4.07 41.60
N PRO A 39 -5.19 -2.81 41.74
CA PRO A 39 -3.91 -2.52 42.38
C PRO A 39 -3.85 -3.04 43.82
N ILE A 40 -2.74 -3.72 44.15
CA ILE A 40 -2.51 -4.22 45.51
C ILE A 40 -2.02 -3.04 46.37
N GLN A 41 -2.82 -2.64 47.38
CA GLN A 41 -2.39 -1.66 48.39
C GLN A 41 -1.69 -2.36 49.56
N TYR A 42 -0.56 -1.79 50.00
CA TYR A 42 0.19 -2.24 51.17
C TYR A 42 0.14 -1.18 52.30
N PRO A 43 -0.08 -1.58 53.57
CA PRO A 43 -0.38 -2.93 54.04
C PRO A 43 -1.78 -3.38 53.59
N PRO A 44 -2.00 -4.67 53.25
CA PRO A 44 -3.29 -5.12 52.73
C PRO A 44 -4.39 -4.94 53.77
N HIS A 45 -5.30 -3.99 53.53
CA HIS A 45 -6.26 -3.53 54.53
C HIS A 45 -7.41 -4.49 54.84
N CYS A 46 -7.66 -5.51 54.00
CA CYS A 46 -8.53 -6.65 54.28
C CYS A 46 -8.24 -7.73 53.24
N ARG A 47 -8.27 -9.02 53.64
CA ARG A 47 -8.31 -10.13 52.69
C ARG A 47 -9.73 -10.23 52.14
N PHE A 48 -10.01 -9.54 51.03
CA PHE A 48 -11.29 -9.69 50.33
C PHE A 48 -11.49 -11.15 49.90
N ASN A 49 -12.73 -11.63 49.94
CA ASN A 49 -13.08 -12.98 49.52
C ASN A 49 -12.84 -13.11 47.99
N PRO A 50 -11.95 -13.99 47.52
CA PRO A 50 -11.61 -14.12 46.10
C PRO A 50 -12.84 -14.32 45.19
N VAL A 51 -13.87 -15.00 45.70
CA VAL A 51 -15.10 -15.34 44.95
C VAL A 51 -15.95 -14.10 44.61
N GLN A 52 -15.82 -13.01 45.37
CA GLN A 52 -16.53 -11.75 45.09
C GLN A 52 -15.77 -10.83 44.12
N GLN A 53 -14.47 -11.09 43.90
CA GLN A 53 -13.65 -10.40 42.88
C GLN A 53 -13.75 -11.07 41.51
N ASP A 54 -14.12 -12.35 41.47
CA ASP A 54 -14.19 -13.19 40.27
C ASP A 54 -15.42 -12.91 39.39
N SER A 55 -16.25 -11.92 39.75
CA SER A 55 -17.40 -11.50 38.95
C SER A 55 -17.12 -10.21 38.19
N ALA A 56 -15.92 -10.07 37.62
CA ALA A 56 -15.79 -9.11 36.51
C ALA A 56 -16.76 -9.59 35.43
N ASP A 57 -17.79 -8.78 35.16
CA ASP A 57 -18.81 -9.13 34.20
C ASP A 57 -18.13 -9.36 32.85
N MET A 58 -18.19 -10.59 32.35
CA MET A 58 -17.58 -10.94 31.07
C MET A 58 -18.08 -10.01 29.95
N ALA A 59 -19.34 -9.56 30.04
CA ALA A 59 -19.89 -8.57 29.11
C ALA A 59 -19.19 -7.20 29.22
N GLU A 60 -18.79 -6.79 30.43
CA GLU A 60 -18.04 -5.54 30.62
C GLU A 60 -16.59 -5.68 30.12
N ILE A 61 -15.96 -6.84 30.32
CA ILE A 61 -14.63 -7.12 29.76
C ILE A 61 -14.67 -7.08 28.23
N GLU A 62 -15.64 -7.76 27.62
CA GLU A 62 -15.84 -7.77 26.17
C GLU A 62 -16.06 -6.35 25.63
N ALA A 63 -16.95 -5.57 26.24
CA ALA A 63 -17.21 -4.19 25.84
C ALA A 63 -15.96 -3.29 25.94
N ARG A 64 -15.10 -3.46 26.96
CA ARG A 64 -13.85 -2.69 27.06
C ARG A 64 -12.78 -3.15 26.07
N LEU A 65 -12.78 -4.43 25.70
CA LEU A 65 -11.88 -4.96 24.69
C LEU A 65 -12.25 -4.49 23.27
N GLU A 66 -13.50 -4.12 23.01
CA GLU A 66 -13.89 -3.51 21.73
C GLU A 66 -13.08 -2.22 21.44
N GLU A 67 -12.89 -1.36 22.44
CA GLU A 67 -12.07 -0.14 22.33
C GLU A 67 -10.61 -0.49 22.01
N PHE A 68 -10.06 -1.55 22.63
CA PHE A 68 -8.71 -2.04 22.33
C PHE A 68 -8.59 -2.53 20.88
N PHE A 69 -9.52 -3.36 20.43
CA PHE A 69 -9.49 -3.93 19.08
C PHE A 69 -9.75 -2.89 17.99
N LEU A 70 -10.51 -1.84 18.28
CA LEU A 70 -10.68 -0.70 17.39
C LEU A 70 -9.33 -0.05 17.07
N HIS A 71 -8.56 0.32 18.10
CA HIS A 71 -7.23 0.92 17.90
C HIS A 71 -6.22 -0.07 17.30
N ALA A 72 -6.31 -1.36 17.63
CA ALA A 72 -5.50 -2.38 16.98
C ALA A 72 -5.78 -2.45 15.47
N LYS A 73 -7.05 -2.30 15.07
CA LYS A 73 -7.46 -2.27 13.67
C LYS A 73 -6.97 -1.02 12.95
N GLU A 74 -6.99 0.13 13.61
CA GLU A 74 -6.43 1.37 13.07
C GLU A 74 -4.94 1.22 12.75
N ILE A 75 -4.17 0.62 13.67
CA ILE A 75 -2.74 0.34 13.48
C ILE A 75 -2.51 -0.67 12.35
N GLU A 76 -3.31 -1.74 12.27
CA GLU A 76 -3.24 -2.71 11.17
C GLU A 76 -3.47 -2.04 9.81
N LEU A 77 -4.45 -1.15 9.72
CA LEU A 77 -4.74 -0.39 8.51
C LEU A 77 -3.62 0.60 8.16
N LEU A 78 -2.98 1.23 9.15
CA LEU A 78 -1.79 2.05 8.93
C LEU A 78 -0.67 1.21 8.34
N PHE A 79 -0.39 0.00 8.86
CA PHE A 79 0.63 -0.88 8.30
C PHE A 79 0.29 -1.42 6.92
N LEU A 80 -0.99 -1.72 6.64
CA LEU A 80 -1.41 -2.17 5.31
C LEU A 80 -1.35 -1.04 4.27
N ASN A 81 -1.69 0.19 4.68
CA ASN A 81 -1.55 1.36 3.82
C ASN A 81 -0.09 1.74 3.62
N ASP A 82 0.71 1.71 4.68
CA ASP A 82 2.15 1.91 4.60
C ASP A 82 2.75 0.82 3.71
N ALA A 83 2.38 -0.47 3.82
CA ALA A 83 2.84 -1.52 2.93
C ALA A 83 2.31 -1.39 1.48
N ALA A 84 1.15 -0.75 1.27
CA ALA A 84 0.67 -0.42 -0.07
C ALA A 84 1.44 0.77 -0.68
N THR A 85 1.99 1.67 0.14
CA THR A 85 2.83 2.79 -0.29
C THR A 85 4.34 2.50 -0.27
N ASP A 86 4.79 1.59 0.60
CA ASP A 86 6.15 1.08 0.76
C ASP A 86 6.34 -0.26 0.03
N GLY A 87 5.31 -0.78 -0.65
CA GLY A 87 5.47 -1.78 -1.71
C GLY A 87 6.32 -1.27 -2.89
N GLU A 88 6.65 0.03 -2.89
CA GLU A 88 7.67 0.67 -3.74
C GLU A 88 9.01 0.91 -3.01
N ARG A 89 9.15 0.51 -1.75
CA ARG A 89 10.34 0.72 -0.90
C ARG A 89 10.84 -0.57 -0.25
N GLU A 90 10.81 -1.69 -0.98
CA GLU A 90 11.65 -2.82 -0.59
C GLU A 90 13.13 -2.45 -0.78
N GLU A 91 13.85 -2.48 0.33
CA GLU A 91 15.30 -2.37 0.44
C GLU A 91 15.98 -3.51 -0.35
N GLY A 92 16.31 -3.27 -1.62
CA GLY A 92 17.10 -4.22 -2.40
C GLY A 92 17.28 -3.81 -3.86
N GLU A 93 18.40 -3.13 -4.16
CA GLU A 93 18.89 -2.75 -5.50
C GLU A 93 18.05 -1.71 -6.27
N GLY A 94 18.48 -0.44 -6.22
CA GLY A 94 18.04 0.61 -7.16
C GLY A 94 16.96 1.54 -6.63
N ASN A 95 17.30 2.34 -5.60
CA ASN A 95 16.46 3.45 -5.19
C ASN A 95 16.67 4.62 -6.19
N GLU A 96 16.18 4.44 -7.41
CA GLU A 96 16.12 5.53 -8.40
C GLU A 96 15.14 6.57 -7.86
N SER A 97 15.61 7.81 -7.77
CA SER A 97 14.77 8.90 -7.28
C SER A 97 13.52 9.01 -8.18
N PRO A 98 12.37 9.45 -7.65
CA PRO A 98 11.15 9.60 -8.46
C PRO A 98 11.38 10.48 -9.70
N ALA A 99 12.31 11.43 -9.63
CA ALA A 99 12.74 12.24 -10.77
C ALA A 99 13.53 11.47 -11.84
N GLU A 100 14.33 10.47 -11.44
CA GLU A 100 15.03 9.57 -12.38
C GLU A 100 14.04 8.63 -13.06
N LEU A 101 13.07 8.09 -12.32
CA LEU A 101 11.98 7.28 -12.88
C LEU A 101 11.11 8.09 -13.85
N GLU A 102 10.75 9.33 -13.52
CA GLU A 102 10.01 10.21 -14.44
C GLU A 102 10.79 10.48 -15.74
N LEU A 103 12.11 10.64 -15.64
CA LEU A 103 12.98 10.87 -16.78
C LEU A 103 13.14 9.61 -17.64
N GLU A 104 13.23 8.44 -17.01
CA GLU A 104 13.24 7.16 -17.70
C GLU A 104 11.90 6.89 -18.41
N ILE A 105 10.77 7.18 -17.77
CA ILE A 105 9.45 7.07 -18.39
C ILE A 105 9.38 7.94 -19.65
N LEU A 106 9.80 9.21 -19.58
CA LEU A 106 9.84 10.10 -20.74
C LEU A 106 10.73 9.56 -21.87
N HIS A 107 11.86 8.94 -21.51
CA HIS A 107 12.74 8.32 -22.49
C HIS A 107 12.07 7.10 -23.15
N LEU A 108 11.47 6.22 -22.36
CA LEU A 108 10.76 5.04 -22.86
C LEU A 108 9.57 5.42 -23.74
N GLU A 109 8.83 6.48 -23.39
CA GLU A 109 7.75 7.01 -24.22
C GLU A 109 8.25 7.53 -25.57
N ASN A 110 9.40 8.24 -25.57
CA ASN A 110 10.02 8.69 -26.82
C ASN A 110 10.49 7.52 -27.69
N GLU A 111 11.17 6.53 -27.10
CA GLU A 111 11.62 5.34 -27.83
C GLU A 111 10.44 4.55 -28.41
N LEU A 112 9.33 4.44 -27.66
CA LEU A 112 8.11 3.80 -28.10
C LEU A 112 7.47 4.54 -29.28
N SER A 113 7.48 5.88 -29.26
CA SER A 113 7.04 6.70 -30.39
C SER A 113 7.88 6.45 -31.64
N GLU A 114 9.21 6.47 -31.51
CA GLU A 114 10.14 6.22 -32.63
C GLU A 114 9.95 4.81 -33.23
N LYS A 115 9.73 3.81 -32.36
CA LYS A 115 9.44 2.43 -32.79
C LYS A 115 8.11 2.33 -33.53
N ASN A 116 7.07 3.04 -33.09
CA ASN A 116 5.79 3.08 -33.79
C ASN A 116 5.93 3.70 -35.19
N ASP A 117 6.65 4.82 -35.32
CA ASP A 117 6.93 5.43 -36.64
C ASP A 117 7.67 4.45 -37.57
N LEU A 118 8.57 3.65 -37.02
CA LEU A 118 9.32 2.65 -37.77
C LEU A 118 8.41 1.50 -38.23
N ILE A 119 7.48 1.06 -37.38
CA ILE A 119 6.47 0.06 -37.74
C ILE A 119 5.60 0.56 -38.89
N GLU A 120 5.16 1.82 -38.87
CA GLU A 120 4.38 2.39 -39.97
C GLU A 120 5.15 2.38 -41.29
N LYS A 121 6.41 2.82 -41.27
CA LYS A 121 7.30 2.81 -42.45
C LYS A 121 7.50 1.40 -43.00
N TYR A 122 7.75 0.42 -42.13
CA TYR A 122 7.87 -0.97 -42.58
C TYR A 122 6.53 -1.55 -43.05
N GLY A 123 5.41 -1.11 -42.48
CA GLY A 123 4.07 -1.44 -42.95
C GLY A 123 3.86 -1.05 -44.42
N ASP A 124 4.30 0.15 -44.81
CA ASP A 124 4.27 0.60 -46.22
C ASP A 124 5.13 -0.26 -47.13
N VAL A 125 6.33 -0.60 -46.68
CA VAL A 125 7.25 -1.47 -47.44
C VAL A 125 6.59 -2.83 -47.66
N ILE A 126 6.05 -3.46 -46.61
CA ILE A 126 5.36 -4.76 -46.68
C ILE A 126 4.20 -4.69 -47.67
N ARG A 127 3.31 -3.70 -47.54
CA ARG A 127 2.21 -3.48 -48.50
C ARG A 127 2.70 -3.36 -49.94
N GLY A 128 3.81 -2.65 -50.14
CA GLY A 128 4.47 -2.52 -51.45
C GLY A 128 4.95 -3.86 -52.00
N TRP A 129 5.54 -4.71 -51.16
CA TRP A 129 5.98 -6.06 -51.52
C TRP A 129 4.79 -6.98 -51.80
N GLU A 130 3.76 -6.99 -50.96
CA GLU A 130 2.54 -7.75 -51.18
C GLU A 130 1.90 -7.42 -52.54
N GLY A 131 1.85 -6.14 -52.90
CA GLY A 131 1.37 -5.71 -54.22
C GLY A 131 2.24 -6.22 -55.38
N LYS A 132 3.57 -6.24 -55.21
CA LYS A 132 4.50 -6.79 -56.21
C LYS A 132 4.33 -8.30 -56.36
N PHE A 133 4.25 -9.04 -55.25
CA PHE A 133 4.00 -10.48 -55.23
C PHE A 133 2.66 -10.80 -55.91
N ARG A 134 1.58 -10.10 -55.56
CA ARG A 134 0.27 -10.28 -56.20
C ARG A 134 0.32 -10.08 -57.72
N ARG A 135 1.05 -9.06 -58.21
CA ARG A 135 1.24 -8.84 -59.65
C ARG A 135 2.09 -9.93 -60.30
N LEU A 136 3.01 -10.52 -59.57
CA LEU A 136 3.80 -11.65 -60.06
C LEU A 136 2.92 -12.90 -60.14
N ASP A 137 2.17 -13.23 -59.09
CA ASP A 137 1.24 -14.36 -59.05
C ASP A 137 0.22 -14.30 -60.18
N ASN A 138 -0.36 -13.12 -60.44
CA ASN A 138 -1.31 -12.94 -61.55
C ASN A 138 -0.68 -13.15 -62.94
N ARG A 139 0.63 -12.91 -63.10
CA ARG A 139 1.36 -13.13 -64.37
C ARG A 139 1.82 -14.57 -64.52
N MET A 140 2.09 -15.24 -63.40
CA MET A 140 2.51 -16.64 -63.35
C MET A 140 1.32 -17.60 -63.29
N ALA A 141 0.10 -17.08 -63.07
CA ALA A 141 -1.12 -17.84 -63.18
C ALA A 141 -1.20 -18.41 -64.62
N PRO A 142 -1.25 -19.74 -64.77
CA PRO A 142 -1.38 -20.34 -66.10
C PRO A 142 -2.68 -19.84 -66.74
N GLU A 143 -2.64 -19.56 -68.05
CA GLU A 143 -3.84 -19.23 -68.82
C GLU A 143 -4.88 -20.34 -68.55
N ARG A 144 -5.97 -19.97 -67.86
CA ARG A 144 -7.08 -20.89 -67.66
C ARG A 144 -7.79 -21.03 -69.00
N GLU A 145 -7.49 -22.12 -69.70
CA GLU A 145 -8.38 -22.69 -70.74
C GLU A 145 -9.74 -23.07 -70.16
#